data_AF-A0A529FEP1-F1
#
_entry.id   AF-A0A529FEP1-F1
#
_cell.length_a   1.000
_cell.length_b   1.000
_cell.length_c   1.000
_cell.angle_alpha   90.00
_cell.angle_beta   90.00
_cell.angle_gamma   90.00
#
_symmetry.space_group_name_H-M   'P 1'
#
loop_
_entity.id
_entity.type
_entity.pdbx_description
1 polymer ?
#
loop_
_entity_poly.entity_id
_entity_poly.type
_entity_poly.pdbx_seq_one_letter_code
_entity_poly.pdbx_strand_id
1 'polypeptide(L)' 'MSTMSTVLEQPAEGKLLRHIDWRGAFWVASGVPALVLFSIGGIAGTTGTLAFVIWTVSM' A
#
# COMPACT_ATOMS: atom_id res chain seq x y z
N MET A 1 12.07 31.55 -46.86
CA MET A 1 10.79 31.35 -46.14
C MET A 1 10.77 29.88 -45.72
N SER A 2 11.32 29.59 -44.54
CA SER A 2 11.58 28.22 -44.08
C SER A 2 10.46 27.77 -43.17
N THR A 3 9.71 26.75 -43.60
CA THR A 3 8.61 26.15 -42.86
C THR A 3 9.15 25.43 -41.64
N MET A 4 9.01 26.05 -40.47
CA MET A 4 9.25 25.39 -39.18
C MET A 4 8.16 24.34 -38.98
N SER A 5 8.49 23.07 -39.22
CA SER A 5 7.68 21.94 -38.80
C SER A 5 7.87 21.77 -37.29
N THR A 6 7.13 22.54 -36.50
CA THR A 6 6.98 22.26 -35.07
C THR A 6 6.30 20.91 -34.96
N VAL A 7 7.09 19.87 -34.70
CA VAL A 7 6.60 18.57 -34.27
C VAL A 7 5.87 18.84 -32.96
N LEU A 8 4.55 18.83 -33.00
CA LEU A 8 3.73 18.85 -31.80
C LEU A 8 4.03 17.53 -31.08
N GLU A 9 4.89 17.59 -30.06
CA GLU A 9 5.11 16.51 -29.12
C GLU A 9 3.74 16.15 -28.53
N GLN A 10 3.13 15.08 -29.04
CA GLN A 10 1.89 14.56 -28.48
C GLN A 10 2.18 14.23 -27.01
N PRO A 11 1.41 14.76 -26.04
CA PRO A 11 1.62 14.42 -24.65
C PRO A 11 1.50 12.90 -24.54
N ALA A 12 2.59 12.24 -24.12
CA ALA A 12 2.65 10.79 -24.01
C ALA A 12 1.40 10.29 -23.31
N GLU A 13 0.52 9.65 -24.07
CA GLU A 13 -0.79 9.21 -23.64
C GLU A 13 -0.59 8.33 -22.40
N GLY A 14 -1.04 8.82 -21.24
CA GLY A 14 -0.81 8.19 -19.94
C GLY A 14 -1.43 6.80 -19.91
N LYS A 15 -0.67 5.79 -20.32
CA LYS A 15 -1.15 4.42 -20.44
C LYS A 15 -1.39 3.89 -19.02
N LEU A 16 -2.62 3.43 -18.76
CA LEU A 16 -2.96 2.77 -17.49
C LEU A 16 -2.04 1.57 -17.26
N LEU A 17 -1.07 1.74 -16.36
CA LEU A 17 -0.15 0.69 -15.97
C LEU A 17 -0.89 -0.26 -15.02
N ARG A 18 -1.12 -1.50 -15.44
CA ARG A 18 -1.61 -2.55 -14.55
C ARG A 18 -0.48 -3.01 -13.65
N HIS A 19 -0.30 -2.25 -12.56
CA HIS A 19 0.78 -2.43 -11.60
C HIS A 19 0.42 -3.40 -10.45
N ILE A 20 -0.83 -3.88 -10.38
CA ILE A 20 -1.27 -4.80 -9.33
C ILE A 20 -1.25 -6.25 -9.82
N ASP A 21 -0.38 -7.05 -9.21
CA ASP A 21 -0.34 -8.49 -9.40
C ASP A 21 -1.54 -9.19 -8.73
N TRP A 22 -1.83 -10.41 -9.19
CA TRP A 22 -2.90 -11.25 -8.63
C TRP A 22 -2.77 -11.46 -7.12
N ARG A 23 -1.53 -11.50 -6.60
CA ARG A 23 -1.25 -11.64 -5.16
C ARG A 23 -1.71 -10.39 -4.42
N GLY A 24 -1.36 -9.21 -4.95
CA GLY A 24 -1.79 -7.93 -4.38
C GLY A 24 -3.31 -7.82 -4.36
N ALA A 25 -3.96 -8.16 -5.48
CA ALA A 25 -5.42 -8.16 -5.57
C ALA A 25 -6.09 -9.14 -4.58
N PHE A 26 -5.52 -10.34 -4.39
CA PHE A 26 -5.99 -11.31 -3.40
C PHE A 26 -5.89 -10.78 -1.97
N TRP A 27 -4.75 -10.18 -1.60
CA TRP A 27 -4.56 -9.60 -0.27
C TRP A 27 -5.51 -8.42 0.00
N VAL A 28 -5.80 -7.61 -1.01
CA VAL A 28 -6.78 -6.52 -0.92
C VAL A 28 -8.20 -7.07 -0.76
N ALA A 29 -8.59 -8.07 -1.57
CA ALA A 29 -9.94 -8.64 -1.53
C ALA A 29 -10.22 -9.46 -0.26
N SER A 30 -9.23 -10.21 0.23
CA SER A 30 -9.35 -11.00 1.47
C SER A 30 -9.35 -10.13 2.73
N GLY A 31 -8.86 -8.89 2.65
CA GLY A 31 -8.81 -7.96 3.78
C GLY A 31 -7.91 -8.41 4.93
N VAL A 32 -7.12 -9.48 4.75
CA VAL A 32 -6.26 -10.03 5.82
C VAL A 32 -5.32 -8.98 6.43
N PRO A 33 -4.69 -8.06 5.68
CA PRO A 33 -3.85 -7.04 6.30
C PRO A 33 -4.62 -6.17 7.30
N ALA A 34 -5.86 -5.81 6.98
CA ALA A 34 -6.71 -5.02 7.86
C ALA A 34 -7.14 -5.82 9.09
N LEU A 35 -7.48 -7.11 8.93
CA LEU A 35 -7.83 -7.99 10.04
C LEU A 35 -6.66 -8.18 11.02
N VAL A 36 -5.45 -8.39 10.51
CA VAL A 36 -4.23 -8.52 11.33
C VAL A 36 -3.98 -7.22 12.10
N LEU A 37 -4.02 -6.06 11.43
CA LEU A 37 -3.86 -4.75 12.07
C LEU A 37 -4.94 -4.51 13.13
N PHE A 38 -6.20 -4.88 12.85
CA PHE A 38 -7.29 -4.72 13.79
C PHE A 38 -7.15 -5.65 15.02
N SER A 39 -6.75 -6.91 14.81
CA SER A 39 -6.48 -7.83 15.92
C SER A 39 -5.34 -7.35 16.81
N ILE A 40 -4.23 -6.89 16.20
CA ILE A 40 -3.10 -6.31 16.95
C ILE A 40 -3.55 -5.05 17.67
N GLY A 41 -4.31 -4.17 17.01
CA GLY A 41 -4.86 -2.96 17.62
C GLY A 41 -5.79 -3.24 18.80
N GLY A 42 -6.63 -4.27 18.71
CA GLY A 42 -7.50 -4.70 19.80
C GLY A 42 -6.75 -5.30 20.99
N ILE A 43 -5.73 -6.14 20.72
CA ILE A 43 -4.87 -6.71 21.77
C ILE A 43 -4.00 -5.62 22.41
N ALA A 44 -3.46 -4.70 21.61
CA ALA A 44 -2.72 -3.54 22.09
C ALA A 44 -3.62 -2.56 22.85
N GLY A 45 -4.88 -2.39 22.47
CA GLY A 45 -5.84 -1.57 23.20
C GLY A 45 -6.26 -2.17 24.54
N THR A 46 -6.37 -3.50 24.62
CA THR A 46 -6.72 -4.22 25.87
C THR A 46 -5.53 -4.40 26.80
N THR A 47 -4.35 -4.69 26.27
CA THR A 47 -3.11 -4.84 27.05
C THR A 47 -2.47 -3.49 27.36
N GLY A 48 -2.69 -2.49 26.50
CA GLY A 48 -2.25 -1.11 26.66
C GLY A 48 -0.73 -1.00 26.86
N THR A 49 -0.34 -0.14 27.80
CA THR A 49 1.03 0.15 28.21
C THR A 49 1.80 -1.10 28.68
N LEU A 50 1.09 -2.15 29.12
CA LEU A 50 1.72 -3.39 29.59
C LEU A 50 2.35 -4.21 28.45
N ALA A 51 1.92 -3.99 27.20
CA ALA A 51 2.47 -4.69 26.04
C ALA A 51 3.97 -4.45 25.88
N PHE A 52 4.44 -3.24 26.18
CA PHE A 52 5.86 -2.90 26.15
C PHE A 52 6.66 -3.66 27.23
N VAL A 53 6.08 -3.80 28.43
CA VAL A 53 6.71 -4.53 29.55
C VAL A 53 6.82 -6.01 29.23
N ILE A 54 5.74 -6.63 28.72
CA ILE A 54 5.71 -8.04 28.31
C ILE A 54 6.75 -8.30 27.21
N TRP A 55 6.85 -7.40 26.22
CA TRP A 55 7.84 -7.50 25.16
C TRP A 55 9.27 -7.45 25.70
N THR A 56 9.55 -6.54 26.63
CA THR A 56 10.87 -6.39 27.24
C THR A 56 11.26 -7.62 28.07
N VAL A 57 10.30 -8.28 28.72
CA VAL A 57 10.53 -9.48 29.54
C VAL A 57 10.60 -10.77 28.71
N SER A 58 10.03 -10.78 27.49
CA SER A 58 9.96 -11.97 26.63
C SER A 58 11.20 -12.21 25.76
N MET A 59 12.07 -11.20 25.56
CA MET A 59 13.38 -11.40 24.89
C MET A 59 14.40 -12.03 25.83
#